data_AF-A0A374N9N5-F1
#
_entry.id   AF-A0A374N9N5-F1
#
_cell.length_a   1.000
_cell.length_b   1.000
_cell.length_c   1.000
_cell.angle_alpha   90.00
_cell.angle_beta   90.00
_cell.angle_gamma   90.00
#
_symmetry.space_group_name_H-M   'P 1'
#
loop_
_entity.id
_entity.type
_entity.pdbx_description
1 polymer ?
#
loop_
_entity_poly.entity_id
_entity_poly.type
_entity_poly.pdbx_seq_one_letter_code
_entity_poly.pdbx_strand_id
1 'polypeptide(L)'
;MSLWGATSLDVIDVQEIISIKSTNLNETEKGRKDSASFFHRYMVHKAAYVTYGSIYCQLAEKNNFTEEDAEKIHQALITLFEGDAAAMRPAGTMNVQKVYWWKHNCKTGQYPQIKVFKTLDIQPQKEYPFFTVTETLLPDLTPEVYTL
;
A
#
# COMPACT_ATOMS: atom_id res chain seq x y z
N MET A 1 1.13 -13.28 -10.87
CA MET A 1 1.48 -12.77 -9.54
C MET A 1 0.27 -12.95 -8.63
N SER A 2 0.48 -13.26 -7.35
CA SER A 2 -0.56 -13.17 -6.32
C SER A 2 -0.09 -12.13 -5.30
N LEU A 3 -0.97 -11.18 -4.96
CA LEU A 3 -0.74 -10.16 -3.94
C LEU A 3 -1.92 -10.21 -2.97
N TRP A 4 -1.63 -10.27 -1.69
CA TRP A 4 -2.67 -10.22 -0.67
C TRP A 4 -3.08 -8.77 -0.39
N GLY A 5 -4.31 -8.55 0.09
CA GLY A 5 -4.74 -7.25 0.56
C GLY A 5 -3.82 -6.76 1.68
N ALA A 6 -3.49 -5.47 1.65
CA ALA A 6 -2.69 -4.87 2.70
C ALA A 6 -3.48 -4.86 4.01
N THR A 7 -2.84 -5.28 5.10
CA THR A 7 -3.42 -5.31 6.44
C THR A 7 -2.71 -4.29 7.33
N SER A 8 -3.44 -3.60 8.19
CA SER A 8 -2.84 -2.66 9.13
C SER A 8 -2.08 -3.41 10.22
N LEU A 9 -0.93 -2.87 10.64
CA LEU A 9 -0.12 -3.46 11.72
C LEU A 9 -0.71 -3.22 13.12
N ASP A 10 -1.55 -2.19 13.25
CA ASP A 10 -2.24 -1.82 14.47
C ASP A 10 -3.70 -1.44 14.16
N VAL A 11 -4.50 -1.24 15.21
CA VAL A 11 -5.87 -0.74 15.10
C VAL A 11 -5.86 0.66 14.50
N ILE A 12 -6.63 0.84 13.43
CA ILE A 12 -6.77 2.14 12.78
C ILE A 12 -7.82 3.00 13.49
N ASP A 13 -7.49 4.27 13.68
CA ASP A 13 -8.45 5.29 14.11
C ASP A 13 -9.02 6.01 12.88
N VAL A 14 -10.33 5.89 12.69
CA VAL A 14 -11.04 6.47 11.55
C VAL A 14 -11.72 7.76 12.01
N GLN A 15 -11.26 8.88 11.48
CA GLN A 15 -11.79 10.20 11.76
C GLN A 15 -12.82 10.60 10.70
N GLU A 16 -13.97 11.08 11.15
CA GLU A 16 -14.99 11.67 10.29
C GLU A 16 -14.80 13.19 10.25
N ILE A 17 -14.70 13.74 9.03
CA ILE A 17 -14.64 15.17 8.77
C ILE A 17 -15.89 15.54 7.97
N ILE A 18 -16.69 16.44 8.52
CA ILE A 18 -17.92 16.92 7.90
C ILE A 18 -17.65 18.30 7.31
N SER A 19 -17.82 18.43 6.00
CA SER A 19 -17.73 19.69 5.27
C SER A 19 -19.09 20.08 4.75
N ILE A 20 -19.52 21.33 4.99
CA ILE A 20 -20.79 21.84 4.49
C ILE A 20 -20.51 22.63 3.21
N LYS A 21 -21.17 22.28 2.12
CA LYS A 21 -21.15 23.08 0.89
C LYS A 21 -22.57 23.55 0.58
N SER A 22 -22.78 24.86 0.60
CA SER A 22 -23.98 25.48 0.03
C SER A 22 -23.68 25.81 -1.43
N THR A 23 -24.43 25.20 -2.34
CA THR A 23 -24.52 25.70 -3.70
C THR A 23 -25.74 26.59 -3.76
N ASN A 24 -25.53 27.91 -3.81
CA ASN A 24 -26.59 28.84 -4.18
C ASN A 24 -27.05 28.51 -5.60
N LEU A 25 -28.12 27.74 -5.72
CA LEU A 25 -28.85 27.57 -6.97
C LEU A 25 -29.79 28.77 -7.07
N ASN A 26 -29.48 29.66 -8.02
CA ASN A 26 -30.27 30.74 -8.60
C ASN A 26 -31.52 31.22 -7.83
N GLU A 27 -31.64 32.53 -7.64
CA GLU A 27 -32.88 33.16 -7.18
C GLU A 27 -34.08 32.64 -7.99
N THR A 28 -35.00 31.97 -7.32
CA THR A 28 -36.31 31.61 -7.86
C THR A 28 -37.35 32.58 -7.31
N GLU A 29 -38.40 32.87 -8.06
CA GLU A 29 -39.46 33.85 -7.72
C GLU A 29 -40.15 33.61 -6.35
N LYS A 30 -39.91 32.45 -5.70
CA LYS A 30 -40.46 32.07 -4.40
C LYS A 30 -39.46 32.16 -3.22
N GLY A 31 -38.29 32.78 -3.40
CA GLY A 31 -37.28 33.00 -2.37
C GLY A 31 -36.09 32.03 -2.42
N ARG A 32 -34.99 32.38 -1.72
CA ARG A 32 -33.76 31.57 -1.66
C ARG A 32 -34.03 30.20 -1.02
N LYS A 33 -33.79 29.12 -1.78
CA LYS A 33 -33.63 27.78 -1.21
C LYS A 33 -32.17 27.60 -0.80
N ASP A 34 -31.89 27.75 0.49
CA ASP A 34 -30.62 27.35 1.10
C ASP A 34 -30.60 25.82 1.19
N SER A 35 -30.15 25.13 0.14
CA SER A 35 -29.88 23.69 0.20
C SER A 35 -28.40 23.48 0.52
N ALA A 36 -28.07 23.51 1.80
CA ALA A 36 -26.75 23.12 2.28
C ALA A 36 -26.60 21.59 2.20
N SER A 37 -25.56 21.11 1.52
CA SER A 37 -25.22 19.70 1.42
C SER A 37 -24.06 19.38 2.37
N PHE A 38 -24.22 18.32 3.16
CA PHE A 38 -23.18 17.79 4.04
C PHE A 38 -22.34 16.75 3.30
N PHE A 39 -21.03 16.94 3.32
CA PHE A 39 -20.06 16.01 2.77
C PHE A 39 -19.29 15.37 3.91
N HIS A 40 -19.47 14.07 4.07
CA HIS A 40 -18.79 13.27 5.07
C HIS A 40 -17.53 12.66 4.44
N ARG A 41 -16.37 12.90 5.05
CA ARG A 41 -15.09 12.33 4.65
C ARG A 41 -14.52 11.53 5.80
N TYR A 42 -14.30 10.24 5.57
CA TYR A 42 -13.60 9.37 6.52
C TYR A 42 -12.12 9.31 6.17
N MET A 43 -11.25 9.51 7.14
CA MET A 43 -9.80 9.45 6.95
C MET A 43 -9.09 8.76 8.10
N VAL A 44 -7.96 8.13 7.79
CA VAL A 44 -7.04 7.57 8.78
C VAL A 44 -5.87 8.55 8.93
N HIS A 45 -5.63 9.03 10.15
CA HIS A 45 -4.60 10.04 10.38
C HIS A 45 -3.18 9.46 10.38
N LYS A 46 -3.03 8.23 10.92
CA LYS A 46 -1.77 7.49 10.96
C LYS A 46 -2.06 6.00 10.85
N ALA A 47 -1.30 5.30 10.01
CA ALA A 47 -1.29 3.85 9.94
C ALA A 47 -0.09 3.37 9.14
N ALA A 48 0.40 2.18 9.47
CA ALA A 48 1.30 1.40 8.64
C ALA A 48 0.57 0.14 8.18
N TYR A 49 0.71 -0.16 6.88
CA TYR A 49 0.10 -1.32 6.26
C TYR A 49 1.18 -2.22 5.68
N VAL A 50 0.97 -3.53 5.79
CA VAL A 50 1.84 -4.55 5.20
C VAL A 50 1.05 -5.42 4.22
N THR A 51 1.67 -5.74 3.09
CA THR A 51 1.15 -6.73 2.14
C THR A 51 2.25 -7.71 1.77
N TYR A 52 1.85 -8.94 1.47
CA TYR A 52 2.73 -10.00 1.01
C TYR A 52 2.26 -10.50 -0.35
N GLY A 53 3.21 -10.83 -1.22
CA GLY A 53 2.93 -11.34 -2.54
C GLY A 53 3.99 -12.32 -3.02
N SER A 54 3.66 -13.07 -4.06
CA SER A 54 4.58 -13.99 -4.71
C SER A 54 4.32 -14.10 -6.21
N ILE A 55 5.38 -14.40 -6.96
CA ILE A 55 5.33 -14.66 -8.39
C ILE A 55 5.72 -16.13 -8.62
N TYR A 56 4.83 -16.90 -9.24
CA TYR A 56 5.04 -18.32 -9.51
C TYR A 56 5.61 -18.52 -10.93
N CYS A 57 6.83 -19.04 -11.04
CA CYS A 57 7.50 -19.25 -12.33
C CYS A 57 6.70 -20.17 -13.28
N GLN A 58 6.08 -21.23 -12.76
CA GLN A 58 5.30 -22.17 -13.57
C GLN A 58 4.10 -21.51 -14.28
N LEU A 59 3.44 -20.57 -13.60
CA LEU A 59 2.33 -19.82 -14.18
C LEU A 59 2.84 -18.69 -15.07
N ALA A 60 3.99 -18.11 -14.73
CA ALA A 60 4.65 -17.09 -15.54
C ALA A 60 5.01 -17.64 -16.93
N GLU A 61 5.59 -18.83 -17.01
CA GLU A 61 5.95 -19.50 -18.27
C GLU A 61 4.74 -19.72 -19.18
N LYS A 62 3.58 -20.09 -18.62
CA LYS A 62 2.34 -20.28 -19.39
C LYS A 62 1.80 -18.97 -19.98
N ASN A 63 2.08 -17.84 -19.34
CA ASN A 63 1.58 -16.53 -19.73
C ASN A 63 2.65 -15.68 -20.45
N ASN A 64 3.80 -16.26 -20.81
CA ASN A 64 4.95 -15.55 -21.37
C ASN A 64 5.42 -14.37 -20.50
N PHE A 65 5.25 -14.48 -19.17
CA PHE A 65 5.70 -13.46 -18.24
C PHE A 65 7.22 -13.57 -18.07
N THR A 66 7.92 -12.47 -18.36
CA THR A 66 9.38 -12.43 -18.40
C THR A 66 9.98 -11.84 -17.12
N GLU A 67 11.29 -11.96 -16.98
CA GLU A 67 12.03 -11.32 -15.90
C GLU A 67 11.99 -9.79 -15.98
N GLU A 68 11.96 -9.22 -17.18
CA GLU A 68 11.79 -7.78 -17.39
C GLU A 68 10.42 -7.29 -16.87
N ASP A 69 9.38 -8.11 -17.02
CA ASP A 69 8.05 -7.79 -16.49
C ASP A 69 8.03 -7.84 -14.95
N ALA A 70 8.79 -8.77 -14.35
CA ALA A 70 8.97 -8.81 -12.90
C ALA A 70 9.67 -7.55 -12.38
N GLU A 71 10.70 -7.08 -13.08
CA GLU A 71 11.42 -5.86 -12.72
C GLU A 71 10.52 -4.62 -12.85
N LYS A 72 9.70 -4.53 -13.90
CA LYS A 72 8.70 -3.44 -14.01
C LYS A 72 7.70 -3.45 -12.87
N ILE A 73 7.27 -4.63 -12.40
CA ILE A 73 6.40 -4.74 -11.22
C ILE A 73 7.15 -4.29 -9.96
N HIS A 74 8.41 -4.69 -9.79
CA HIS A 74 9.23 -4.27 -8.66
C HIS A 74 9.34 -2.74 -8.61
N GLN A 75 9.65 -2.10 -9.74
CA GLN A 75 9.69 -0.64 -9.84
C GLN A 75 8.33 0.00 -9.61
N ALA A 76 7.25 -0.56 -10.16
CA ALA A 76 5.89 -0.05 -9.94
C ALA A 76 5.45 -0.15 -8.47
N LEU A 77 5.94 -1.14 -7.71
CA LEU A 77 5.69 -1.23 -6.27
C LEU A 77 6.45 -0.15 -5.50
N ILE A 78 7.67 0.17 -5.91
CA ILE A 78 8.47 1.26 -5.31
C ILE A 78 7.80 2.61 -5.56
N THR A 79 7.34 2.86 -6.78
CA THR A 79 6.75 4.14 -7.20
C THR A 79 5.22 4.20 -7.11
N LEU A 80 4.60 3.26 -6.39
CA LEU A 80 3.13 3.04 -6.41
C LEU A 80 2.29 4.29 -6.12
N PHE A 81 2.79 5.18 -5.25
CA PHE A 81 2.09 6.41 -4.85
C PHE A 81 2.68 7.68 -5.47
N GLU A 82 3.69 7.56 -6.34
CA GLU A 82 4.25 8.71 -7.04
C GLU A 82 3.23 9.27 -8.04
N GLY A 83 2.82 10.52 -7.83
CA GLY A 83 1.79 11.15 -8.66
C GLY A 83 0.35 10.69 -8.38
N ASP A 84 0.11 9.75 -7.44
CA ASP A 84 -1.24 9.36 -7.01
C ASP A 84 -1.79 10.33 -5.94
N ALA A 85 -2.01 11.58 -6.36
CA ALA A 85 -2.64 12.59 -5.51
C ALA A 85 -4.13 12.71 -5.84
N ALA A 86 -4.99 12.51 -4.84
CA ALA A 86 -6.44 12.63 -4.96
C ALA A 86 -7.01 13.45 -3.80
N ALA A 87 -8.26 13.92 -3.93
CA ALA A 87 -8.91 14.72 -2.88
C ALA A 87 -9.03 13.98 -1.52
N MET A 88 -9.10 12.64 -1.55
CA MET A 88 -9.11 11.77 -0.37
C MET A 88 -7.72 11.28 0.05
N ARG A 89 -6.71 11.46 -0.81
CA ARG A 89 -5.30 11.11 -0.58
C ARG A 89 -4.40 12.26 -1.04
N PRO A 90 -4.29 13.35 -0.25
CA PRO A 90 -3.44 14.47 -0.61
C PRO A 90 -1.98 14.03 -0.85
N ALA A 91 -1.25 14.76 -1.69
CA ALA A 91 0.16 14.45 -1.97
C ALA A 91 0.97 14.38 -0.67
N GLY A 92 1.82 13.35 -0.54
CA GLY A 92 2.64 13.11 0.65
C GLY A 92 1.93 12.43 1.82
N THR A 93 0.65 12.08 1.71
CA THR A 93 -0.10 11.34 2.76
C THR A 93 0.03 9.82 2.66
N MET A 94 0.39 9.31 1.49
CA MET A 94 0.65 7.89 1.25
C MET A 94 1.96 7.72 0.51
N ASN A 95 2.75 6.75 0.93
CA ASN A 95 4.03 6.41 0.33
C ASN A 95 4.41 4.97 0.67
N VAL A 96 5.29 4.42 -0.16
CA VAL A 96 5.88 3.10 0.09
C VAL A 96 7.16 3.29 0.90
N GLN A 97 7.16 2.77 2.12
CA GLN A 97 8.27 2.96 3.07
C GLN A 97 9.41 1.99 2.83
N LYS A 98 9.07 0.71 2.63
CA LYS A 98 10.03 -0.36 2.37
C LYS A 98 9.44 -1.39 1.42
N VAL A 99 10.25 -1.88 0.50
CA VAL A 99 9.94 -3.04 -0.34
C VAL A 99 11.04 -4.06 -0.17
N TYR A 100 10.67 -5.29 0.16
CA TYR A 100 11.59 -6.42 0.24
C TYR A 100 11.30 -7.36 -0.94
N TRP A 101 12.32 -7.58 -1.76
CA TRP A 101 12.21 -8.36 -2.98
C TRP A 101 13.17 -9.56 -2.93
N TRP A 102 12.61 -10.76 -2.76
CA TRP A 102 13.40 -11.99 -2.73
C TRP A 102 13.40 -12.68 -4.09
N LYS A 103 14.61 -12.88 -4.63
CA LYS A 103 14.81 -13.66 -5.84
C LYS A 103 15.37 -15.03 -5.49
N HIS A 104 14.56 -16.06 -5.68
CA HIS A 104 15.01 -17.44 -5.50
C HIS A 104 15.87 -17.90 -6.68
N ASN A 105 16.87 -18.73 -6.41
CA ASN A 105 17.74 -19.32 -7.41
C ASN A 105 17.10 -20.47 -8.22
N CYS A 106 15.89 -20.91 -7.85
CA CYS A 106 15.19 -22.03 -8.49
C CYS A 106 13.70 -21.75 -8.71
N LYS A 107 13.11 -22.39 -9.73
CA LYS A 107 11.72 -22.17 -10.16
C LYS A 107 10.66 -22.55 -9.12
N THR A 108 10.99 -23.47 -8.22
CA THR A 108 10.12 -23.93 -7.14
C THR A 108 10.28 -23.15 -5.83
N GLY A 109 11.28 -22.27 -5.75
CA GLY A 109 11.66 -21.56 -4.52
C GLY A 109 12.61 -22.37 -3.64
N GLN A 110 13.57 -21.69 -3.00
CA GLN A 110 14.53 -22.29 -2.05
C GLN A 110 13.89 -22.62 -0.69
N TYR A 111 12.89 -21.83 -0.29
CA TYR A 111 12.23 -21.93 0.99
C TYR A 111 10.71 -21.78 0.80
N PRO A 112 9.91 -22.36 1.71
CA PRO A 112 8.47 -22.08 1.76
C PRO A 112 8.22 -20.57 1.95
N GLN A 113 7.20 -20.04 1.29
CA GLN A 113 6.87 -18.60 1.30
C GLN A 113 6.66 -18.09 2.72
N ILE A 114 5.98 -18.87 3.58
CA ILE A 114 5.77 -18.51 4.98
C ILE A 114 7.07 -18.34 5.76
N LYS A 115 8.12 -19.12 5.42
CA LYS A 115 9.43 -19.01 6.06
C LYS A 115 10.12 -17.72 5.64
N VAL A 116 10.03 -17.36 4.35
CA VAL A 116 10.55 -16.09 3.83
C VAL A 116 9.82 -14.92 4.45
N PHE A 117 8.49 -14.92 4.51
CA PHE A 117 7.74 -13.81 5.09
C PHE A 117 8.01 -13.63 6.59
N LYS A 118 8.20 -14.72 7.32
CA LYS A 118 8.57 -14.70 8.75
C LYS A 118 10.04 -14.32 9.01
N THR A 119 10.85 -14.10 7.97
CA THR A 119 12.17 -13.47 8.16
C THR A 119 12.06 -12.02 8.58
N LEU A 120 10.94 -11.37 8.26
CA LEU A 120 10.63 -10.02 8.70
C LEU A 120 9.72 -10.08 9.92
N ASP A 121 10.23 -9.64 11.06
CA ASP A 121 9.40 -9.32 12.21
C ASP A 121 9.03 -7.84 12.16
N ILE A 122 7.76 -7.57 11.84
CA ILE A 122 7.25 -6.22 11.63
C ILE A 122 6.33 -5.87 12.79
N GLN A 123 6.72 -4.88 13.57
CA GLN A 123 6.01 -4.44 14.77
C GLN A 123 5.55 -2.99 14.62
N PRO A 124 4.35 -2.63 15.07
CA PRO A 124 3.89 -1.24 15.04
C PRO A 124 4.67 -0.38 16.03
N GLN A 125 4.86 0.91 15.69
CA GLN A 125 5.43 1.90 16.60
C GLN A 125 4.65 3.23 16.54
N LYS A 126 4.90 4.11 17.51
CA LYS A 126 4.15 5.38 17.64
C LYS A 126 4.59 6.46 16.66
N GLU A 127 5.88 6.48 16.32
CA GLU A 127 6.49 7.51 15.49
C GLU A 127 6.55 7.07 14.03
N TYR A 128 6.46 8.02 13.10
CA TYR A 128 6.63 7.75 11.67
C TYR A 128 7.99 7.04 11.44
N PRO A 129 8.06 5.93 10.68
CA PRO A 129 7.07 5.43 9.70
C PRO A 129 5.97 4.52 10.26
N PHE A 130 5.75 4.52 11.58
CA PHE A 130 4.74 3.75 12.33
C PHE A 130 4.96 2.24 12.38
N PHE A 131 6.13 1.76 11.95
CA PHE A 131 6.57 0.39 12.18
C PHE A 131 8.09 0.30 12.39
N THR A 132 8.52 -0.80 13.01
CA THR A 132 9.90 -1.28 13.03
C THR A 132 9.99 -2.62 12.32
N VAL A 133 11.12 -2.90 11.68
CA VAL A 133 11.38 -4.20 11.06
C VAL A 133 12.66 -4.78 11.65
N THR A 134 12.58 -6.02 12.13
CA THR A 134 13.75 -6.82 12.46
C THR A 134 13.91 -7.92 11.42
N GLU A 135 15.10 -8.00 10.82
CA GLU A 135 15.38 -8.89 9.70
C GLU A 135 16.18 -10.12 10.17
N THR A 136 15.71 -11.31 9.80
CA THR A 136 16.43 -12.57 10.03
C THR A 136 16.86 -13.15 8.68
N LEU A 137 18.15 -13.05 8.38
CA LEU A 137 18.67 -13.52 7.09
C LEU A 137 18.53 -15.04 6.94
N LEU A 138 18.16 -15.47 5.73
CA LEU A 138 18.19 -16.88 5.34
C LEU A 138 19.50 -17.18 4.60
N PRO A 139 20.10 -18.35 4.82
CA PRO A 139 21.26 -18.79 4.03
C PRO A 139 20.93 -18.78 2.54
N ASP A 140 21.82 -18.19 1.75
CA ASP A 140 21.76 -18.11 0.27
C ASP A 140 20.49 -17.44 -0.30
N LEU A 141 19.81 -16.61 0.49
CA LEU A 141 18.66 -15.84 0.02
C LEU A 141 18.63 -14.46 0.66
N THR A 142 19.29 -13.50 0.00
CA THR A 142 19.32 -12.10 0.39
C THR A 142 18.28 -11.30 -0.39
N PRO A 143 17.37 -10.56 0.27
CA PRO A 143 16.45 -9.68 -0.43
C PRO A 143 17.16 -8.44 -0.98
N GLU A 144 16.68 -7.95 -2.11
CA GLU A 144 16.86 -6.55 -2.48
C GLU A 144 15.89 -5.70 -1.65
N VAL A 145 16.41 -4.64 -1.04
CA VAL A 145 15.63 -3.81 -0.10
C VAL A 145 15.60 -2.38 -0.60
N TYR A 146 14.41 -1.88 -0.89
CA TYR A 146 14.16 -0.46 -1.06
C TYR A 146 13.72 0.14 0.28
N THR A 147 14.21 1.35 0.59
CA THR A 147 13.77 2.16 1.73
C THR A 147 13.65 3.61 1.27
N LEU A 148 12.55 4.26 1.64
CA LEU A 148 12.29 5.67 1.37
C LEU A 148 13.09 6.62 2.27
#